data_AF-A0A1F8TDF3-F1
#
_entry.id   AF-A0A1F8TDF3-F1
#
_cell.length_a   1.000
_cell.length_b   1.000
_cell.length_c   1.000
_cell.angle_alpha   90.00
_cell.angle_beta   90.00
_cell.angle_gamma   90.00
#
_symmetry.space_group_name_H-M   'P 1'
#
loop_
_entity.id
_entity.type
_entity.pdbx_description
1 polymer ?
#
loop_
_entity_poly.entity_id
_entity_poly.type
_entity_poly.pdbx_seq_one_letter_code
_entity_poly.pdbx_strand_id
1 'polypeptide(L)'
;MTGPVNILRMLREHAKDYDCSVCGANHARSEIRLVGKIERSYVVRVTCSQCKTAFKLLVMLKGEDEPAVSRVKEEPPRRRRPPITADDVLDAHETLRAHTSDVAALFKRSQTRRLARRA
;
A
#
# COMPACT_ATOMS: atom_id res chain seq x y z
N MET A 1 -19.16 28.94 -17.03
CA MET A 1 -19.14 27.79 -17.96
C MET A 1 -18.04 26.82 -17.51
N THR A 2 -18.30 26.00 -16.51
CA THR A 2 -17.37 24.96 -16.02
C THR A 2 -17.58 23.72 -16.88
N GLY A 3 -16.72 23.50 -17.87
CA GLY A 3 -16.70 22.26 -18.62
C GLY A 3 -16.41 21.05 -17.71
N PRO A 4 -16.74 19.82 -18.13
CA PRO A 4 -16.53 18.63 -17.33
C PRO A 4 -15.05 18.49 -16.93
N VAL A 5 -14.79 18.39 -15.62
CA VAL A 5 -13.43 18.28 -15.08
C VAL A 5 -12.83 16.94 -15.51
N ASN A 6 -11.84 16.98 -16.40
CA ASN A 6 -11.06 15.80 -16.76
C ASN A 6 -10.00 15.52 -15.69
N ILE A 7 -10.35 14.66 -14.72
CA ILE A 7 -9.49 14.33 -13.59
C ILE A 7 -8.11 13.78 -14.00
N LEU A 8 -8.03 13.00 -15.08
CA LEU A 8 -6.75 12.46 -15.56
C LEU A 8 -5.84 13.57 -16.08
N ARG A 9 -6.40 14.59 -16.73
CA ARG A 9 -5.64 15.77 -17.16
C ARG A 9 -5.09 16.54 -15.95
N MET A 10 -5.92 16.76 -14.94
CA MET A 10 -5.52 17.44 -13.70
C MET A 10 -4.40 16.67 -12.97
N LEU A 11 -4.56 15.37 -12.80
CA LEU A 11 -3.55 14.53 -12.14
C LEU A 11 -2.23 14.47 -12.91
N ARG A 12 -2.27 14.51 -14.26
CA ARG A 12 -1.06 14.62 -15.08
C ARG A 12 -0.32 15.93 -14.87
N GLU A 13 -1.04 17.02 -14.66
CA GLU A 13 -0.40 18.31 -14.40
C GLU A 13 0.30 18.29 -13.04
N HIS A 14 -0.39 17.84 -12.00
CA HIS A 14 0.19 17.71 -10.65
C HIS A 14 1.33 16.70 -10.57
N ALA A 15 1.34 15.66 -11.39
CA ALA A 15 2.40 14.65 -11.38
C ALA A 15 3.80 15.22 -11.67
N LYS A 16 3.90 16.40 -12.29
CA LYS A 16 5.18 17.08 -12.53
C LYS A 16 5.85 17.58 -11.25
N ASP A 17 5.07 17.77 -10.18
CA ASP A 17 5.55 18.33 -8.91
C ASP A 17 6.06 17.25 -7.94
N TYR A 18 6.01 15.96 -8.32
CA TYR A 18 6.35 14.85 -7.44
C TYR A 18 7.37 13.90 -8.05
N ASP A 19 8.29 13.43 -7.21
CA ASP A 19 9.29 12.44 -7.57
C ASP A 19 8.96 11.06 -7.00
N CYS A 20 9.41 10.02 -7.70
CA CYS A 20 9.22 8.64 -7.28
C CYS A 20 9.99 8.35 -5.99
N SER A 21 9.28 7.91 -4.96
CA SER A 21 9.87 7.56 -3.66
C SER A 21 10.87 6.40 -3.68
N VAL A 22 10.92 5.62 -4.77
CA VAL A 22 11.83 4.48 -4.92
C VAL A 22 13.10 4.84 -5.69
N CYS A 23 13.00 5.57 -6.79
CA CYS A 23 14.14 5.85 -7.68
C CYS A 23 14.47 7.34 -7.85
N GLY A 24 13.69 8.25 -7.26
CA GLY A 24 13.87 9.69 -7.37
C GLY A 24 13.47 10.30 -8.72
N ALA A 25 13.04 9.51 -9.70
CA ALA A 25 12.64 10.03 -10.99
C ALA A 25 11.29 10.76 -10.92
N ASN A 26 11.20 11.91 -11.58
CA ASN A 26 9.98 12.73 -11.62
C ASN A 26 8.80 12.03 -12.30
N HIS A 27 7.59 12.24 -11.76
CA HIS A 27 6.37 11.60 -12.24
C HIS A 27 5.77 12.22 -13.51
N ALA A 28 6.33 13.29 -14.07
CA ALA A 28 5.86 13.94 -15.31
C ALA A 28 5.64 12.98 -16.50
N ARG A 29 6.42 11.90 -16.61
CA ARG A 29 6.29 10.89 -17.68
C ARG A 29 5.71 9.57 -17.19
N SER A 30 5.27 9.50 -15.94
CA SER A 30 4.71 8.28 -15.37
C SER A 30 3.34 7.97 -15.95
N GLU A 31 3.01 6.68 -16.01
CA GLU A 31 1.71 6.25 -16.47
C GLU A 31 0.66 6.49 -15.38
N ILE A 32 -0.44 7.15 -15.74
CA ILE A 32 -1.56 7.44 -14.84
C ILE A 32 -2.82 6.84 -15.44
N ARG A 33 -3.44 5.90 -14.73
CA ARG A 33 -4.66 5.20 -15.15
C ARG A 33 -5.75 5.29 -14.09
N LEU A 34 -6.97 5.61 -14.51
CA LEU A 34 -8.14 5.47 -13.65
C LEU A 34 -8.47 3.98 -13.51
N VAL A 35 -8.53 3.50 -12.27
CA VAL A 35 -8.86 2.10 -11.95
C VAL A 35 -10.35 1.94 -11.67
N GLY A 36 -10.97 2.95 -11.07
CA GLY A 36 -12.39 2.93 -10.76
C GLY A 36 -12.85 4.19 -10.02
N LYS A 37 -14.14 4.23 -9.72
CA LYS A 37 -14.79 5.27 -8.93
C LYS A 37 -15.48 4.62 -7.73
N ILE A 38 -15.27 5.15 -6.53
CA ILE A 38 -15.90 4.71 -5.29
C ILE A 38 -16.65 5.92 -4.72
N GLU A 39 -17.98 5.86 -4.70
CA GLU A 39 -18.84 6.99 -4.30
C GLU A 39 -18.46 8.28 -5.05
N ARG A 40 -17.87 9.26 -4.34
CA ARG A 40 -17.39 10.56 -4.87
C ARG A 40 -15.87 10.62 -5.06
N SER A 41 -15.17 9.49 -4.91
CA SER A 41 -13.72 9.38 -5.01
C SER A 41 -13.29 8.60 -6.25
N TYR A 42 -12.12 8.93 -6.77
CA TYR A 42 -11.50 8.23 -7.90
C TYR A 42 -10.30 7.42 -7.41
N VAL A 43 -10.23 6.15 -7.79
CA VAL A 43 -9.08 5.30 -7.55
C VAL A 43 -8.19 5.35 -8.78
N VAL A 44 -6.99 5.88 -8.62
CA VAL A 44 -6.03 6.09 -9.71
C VAL A 44 -4.77 5.29 -9.43
N ARG A 45 -4.24 4.60 -10.43
CA ARG A 45 -2.93 3.96 -10.38
C ARG A 45 -1.91 4.83 -11.08
N VAL A 46 -0.80 5.09 -10.40
CA VAL A 46 0.38 5.75 -10.97
C VAL A 46 1.50 4.72 -11.05
N THR A 47 2.12 4.56 -12.21
CA THR A 47 3.26 3.67 -12.43
C THR A 47 4.46 4.48 -12.88
N CYS A 48 5.56 4.44 -12.13
CA CYS A 48 6.78 5.16 -12.45
C CYS A 48 7.30 4.76 -13.84
N SER A 49 7.65 5.74 -14.66
CA SER A 49 8.20 5.50 -16.01
C SER A 49 9.57 4.82 -15.99
N GLN A 50 10.36 5.04 -14.93
CA GLN A 50 11.71 4.51 -14.77
C GLN A 50 11.71 3.13 -14.08
N CYS A 51 11.45 3.08 -12.77
CA CYS A 51 11.58 1.83 -11.98
C CYS A 51 10.34 0.93 -11.99
N LYS A 52 9.25 1.33 -12.67
CA LYS A 52 7.97 0.60 -12.77
C LYS A 52 7.23 0.34 -11.45
N THR A 53 7.72 0.86 -10.32
CA THR A 53 6.96 0.87 -9.07
C THR A 53 5.61 1.55 -9.30
N ALA A 54 4.54 0.94 -8.79
CA ALA A 54 3.20 1.49 -8.88
C ALA A 54 2.56 1.68 -7.51
N PHE A 55 1.79 2.76 -7.36
CA PHE A 55 0.99 3.04 -6.18
C PHE A 55 -0.42 3.47 -6.60
N LYS A 56 -1.35 3.40 -5.64
CA LYS A 56 -2.75 3.78 -5.83
C LYS A 56 -3.04 5.05 -5.03
N LEU A 57 -3.72 6.00 -5.66
CA LEU A 57 -4.22 7.23 -5.06
C LEU A 57 -5.73 7.16 -4.97
N LEU A 58 -6.28 7.62 -3.83
CA LEU A 58 -7.68 7.94 -3.69
C LEU A 58 -7.82 9.46 -3.82
N VAL A 59 -8.47 9.93 -4.88
CA VAL A 59 -8.59 11.35 -5.22
C VAL A 59 -10.02 11.82 -5.00
N MET A 60 -10.17 12.89 -4.23
CA MET A 60 -11.46 13.54 -3.93
C MET A 60 -11.42 14.97 -4.45
N LEU A 61 -12.51 15.40 -5.10
CA LEU A 61 -12.65 16.77 -5.59
C LEU A 61 -13.35 17.61 -4.51
N LYS A 62 -12.77 18.75 -4.12
CA LYS A 62 -13.44 19.71 -3.23
C LYS A 62 -14.58 20.38 -4.00
N GLY A 63 -15.81 20.28 -3.51
CA GLY A 63 -16.98 20.99 -4.06
C GLY A 63 -18.30 20.20 -4.08
N GLU A 64 -18.28 18.89 -3.88
CA GLU A 64 -19.46 18.06 -3.65
C GLU A 64 -19.26 17.42 -2.29
N ASP A 65 -20.17 17.68 -1.33
CA ASP A 65 -20.02 17.49 0.13
C ASP A 65 -18.93 16.50 0.52
N GLU A 66 -17.98 16.97 1.33
CA GLU A 66 -16.87 16.16 1.86
C GLU A 66 -17.43 14.79 2.27
N PRO A 67 -17.13 13.70 1.53
CA PRO A 67 -17.39 12.40 2.09
C PRO A 67 -16.54 12.38 3.34
N ALA A 68 -17.16 12.03 4.47
CA ALA A 68 -16.45 11.76 5.70
C ALA A 68 -15.56 10.56 5.41
N VAL A 69 -14.38 10.82 4.82
CA VAL A 69 -13.25 9.92 4.86
C VAL A 69 -13.03 9.82 6.35
N SER A 70 -13.53 8.73 6.92
CA SER A 70 -13.10 8.34 8.24
C SER A 70 -11.59 8.35 8.12
N ARG A 71 -10.96 9.35 8.76
CA ARG A 71 -9.51 9.37 8.92
C ARG A 71 -9.19 7.94 9.26
N VAL A 72 -8.43 7.26 8.40
CA VAL A 72 -7.86 5.97 8.76
C VAL A 72 -7.24 6.28 10.11
N LYS A 73 -7.84 5.78 11.18
CA LYS A 73 -7.27 5.95 12.51
C LYS A 73 -5.84 5.50 12.29
N GLU A 74 -4.88 6.40 12.47
CA GLU A 74 -3.48 6.03 12.45
C GLU A 74 -3.43 4.77 13.30
N GLU A 75 -3.16 3.63 12.66
CA GLU A 75 -2.91 2.42 13.43
C GLU A 75 -1.83 2.88 14.41
N PRO A 76 -2.06 2.70 15.73
CA PRO A 76 -1.09 3.13 16.72
C PRO A 76 0.28 2.65 16.24
N PRO A 77 1.31 3.53 16.27
CA PRO A 77 2.57 3.32 15.57
C PRO A 77 2.96 1.87 15.77
N ARG A 78 2.92 1.09 14.67
CA ARG A 78 3.11 -0.36 14.74
C ARG A 78 4.35 -0.57 15.57
N ARG A 79 4.20 -1.19 16.77
CA ARG A 79 5.32 -1.41 17.68
C ARG A 79 6.46 -1.95 16.83
N ARG A 80 7.59 -1.21 16.78
CA ARG A 80 8.74 -1.60 15.95
C ARG A 80 9.05 -3.05 16.30
N ARG A 81 8.76 -3.95 15.37
CA ARG A 81 9.12 -5.35 15.56
C ARG A 81 10.65 -5.38 15.62
N PRO A 82 11.24 -6.22 16.49
CA PRO A 82 12.68 -6.40 16.48
C PRO A 82 13.14 -6.78 15.06
N PRO A 83 14.36 -6.39 14.65
CA PRO A 83 14.95 -6.85 13.41
C PRO A 83 14.89 -8.38 13.31
N ILE A 84 14.69 -8.90 12.11
CA ILE A 84 14.76 -10.34 11.85
C ILE A 84 16.21 -10.78 12.05
N THR A 85 16.41 -11.79 12.88
CA THR A 85 17.72 -12.38 13.19
C THR A 85 17.98 -13.64 12.35
N ALA A 86 19.21 -14.14 12.35
CA ALA A 86 19.54 -15.41 11.69
C ALA A 86 18.76 -16.59 12.30
N ASP A 87 18.56 -16.59 13.62
CA ASP A 87 17.79 -17.61 14.32
C ASP A 87 16.32 -17.61 13.90
N ASP A 88 15.73 -16.44 13.66
CA ASP A 88 14.35 -16.34 13.15
C ASP A 88 14.20 -17.02 11.78
N VAL A 89 15.25 -16.98 10.94
CA VAL A 89 15.27 -17.65 9.63
C VAL A 89 15.42 -19.16 9.79
N LEU A 90 16.29 -19.61 10.70
CA LEU A 90 16.46 -21.04 10.99
C LEU A 90 15.19 -21.65 11.59
N ASP A 91 14.56 -20.97 12.54
CA ASP A 91 13.27 -21.37 13.12
C ASP A 91 12.18 -21.52 12.04
N ALA A 92 12.12 -20.56 11.10
CA ALA A 92 11.18 -20.61 9.99
C ALA A 92 11.47 -21.79 9.06
N HIS A 93 12.74 -22.02 8.74
CA HIS A 93 13.19 -23.13 7.90
C HIS A 93 12.83 -24.48 8.51
N GLU A 94 13.16 -24.72 9.77
CA GLU A 94 12.85 -25.98 10.46
C GLU A 94 11.33 -26.20 10.57
N THR A 95 10.58 -25.14 10.85
CA THR A 95 9.11 -25.20 10.90
C THR A 95 8.53 -25.60 9.54
N LEU A 96 9.01 -24.99 8.46
CA LEU A 96 8.57 -25.31 7.10
C LEU A 96 8.97 -26.73 6.70
N ARG A 97 10.21 -27.13 7.02
CA ARG A 97 10.75 -28.45 6.70
C ARG A 97 10.02 -29.59 7.41
N ALA A 98 9.59 -29.38 8.66
CA ALA A 98 8.86 -30.36 9.44
C ALA A 98 7.34 -30.36 9.19
N HIS A 99 6.82 -29.43 8.39
CA HIS A 99 5.39 -29.32 8.14
C HIS A 99 4.94 -30.29 7.05
N THR A 100 4.05 -31.23 7.41
CA THR A 100 3.56 -32.29 6.53
C THR A 100 2.06 -32.16 6.19
N SER A 101 1.42 -31.08 6.64
CA SER A 101 -0.02 -30.88 6.51
C SER A 101 -0.36 -29.74 5.53
N ASP A 102 -1.62 -29.33 5.49
CA ASP A 102 -2.07 -28.25 4.61
C ASP A 102 -1.50 -26.88 5.04
N VAL A 103 -1.51 -25.94 4.08
CA VAL A 103 -0.98 -24.58 4.28
C VAL A 103 -1.77 -23.80 5.34
N ALA A 104 -3.07 -24.10 5.51
CA ALA A 104 -3.91 -23.41 6.49
C ALA A 104 -3.50 -23.76 7.94
N ALA A 105 -3.07 -24.99 8.19
CA ALA A 105 -2.60 -25.46 9.48
C ALA A 105 -1.28 -24.77 9.91
N LEU A 106 -0.45 -24.36 8.95
CA LEU A 106 0.82 -23.67 9.20
C LEU A 106 0.62 -22.34 9.95
N PHE A 107 -0.46 -21.61 9.62
CA PHE A 107 -0.75 -20.32 10.23
C PHE A 107 -1.43 -20.41 11.60
N LYS A 108 -2.11 -21.53 11.90
CA LYS A 108 -2.75 -21.76 13.22
C LYS A 108 -1.71 -21.95 14.34
N ARG A 109 -0.59 -22.64 14.04
CA ARG A 109 0.49 -22.94 15.01
C ARG A 109 1.40 -21.74 15.32
N SER A 110 1.42 -20.75 14.43
CA SER A 110 2.27 -19.55 14.53
C SER A 110 1.84 -18.56 15.64
N GLN A 111 0.59 -18.67 16.11
CA GLN A 111 0.05 -17.84 17.18
C GLN A 111 0.52 -18.30 18.56
N THR A 112 0.73 -19.60 18.76
CA THR A 112 1.02 -20.19 20.07
C THR A 112 2.47 -19.96 20.52
N ARG A 113 3.46 -19.95 19.61
CA ARG A 113 4.88 -19.74 19.95
C ARG A 113 5.25 -18.29 20.28
N ARG A 114 4.55 -17.29 19.74
CA ARG A 114 4.80 -15.86 20.05
C ARG A 114 4.41 -15.48 21.48
N LEU A 115 3.48 -16.20 22.09
CA LEU A 115 3.09 -16.03 23.49
C LEU A 115 4.15 -16.61 24.44
N ALA A 116 4.78 -17.73 24.08
CA ALA A 116 5.79 -18.40 24.91
C ALA A 116 7.15 -17.67 24.98
N ARG A 117 7.56 -16.94 23.93
CA ARG A 117 8.80 -16.13 23.93
C ARG A 117 8.67 -14.76 24.62
N ARG A 118 7.49 -14.44 25.17
CA ARG A 118 7.21 -13.17 25.87
C ARG A 118 7.01 -13.35 27.39
N ALA A 119 7.11 -14.57 27.88
CA ALA A 119 7.11 -14.91 29.31
C ALA A 119 8.54 -15.00 29.83
#